data_AF-A0A6B1E167-F1
#
_entry.id   AF-A0A6B1E167-F1
#
_cell.length_a   1.000
_cell.length_b   1.000
_cell.length_c   1.000
_cell.angle_alpha   90.00
_cell.angle_beta   90.00
_cell.angle_gamma   90.00
#
_symmetry.space_group_name_H-M   'P 1'
#
loop_
_entity.id
_entity.type
_entity.pdbx_description
1 polymer ?
#
loop_
_entity_poly.entity_id
_entity_poly.type
_entity_poly.pdbx_seq_one_letter_code
_entity_poly.pdbx_strand_id
1 'polypeptide(L)'
;MSNSPMITQRRQMNFSSALRYPFVNFAKVFSIVLVMTIAMALFTLLFFNSFDVAGFEAALDNWVNSPDVSHLELPDVGLGGPAIMGMFGMFAVAVVSGLWLSGYSVSVLRALLRDDEQLPAIQFGRDMIAGLYLLLAGIGYALLFFALIFCEVVVLGFTSGLGSINGFLGMAVFLLTIGAAAVMGWAYFVGMARMAAEGNQRAAWQLRHNMRIARQNWRWGAFLLLYMVLLSLGYGMISSLVGGVFGGFAGAAGATLSIILYYFFQLMQHFSTQHLIAQYALAIGIGDGKAKAGETMLV
;
A
#
# COMPACT_ATOMS: atom_id res chain seq x y z
N MET A 1 47.94 14.12 19.97
CA MET A 1 46.53 14.56 20.11
C MET A 1 45.66 13.50 19.47
N SER A 2 44.94 12.73 20.28
CA SER A 2 44.08 11.63 19.84
C SER A 2 42.77 12.20 19.30
N ASN A 3 42.61 12.22 17.98
CA ASN A 3 41.31 12.49 17.35
C ASN A 3 40.44 11.25 17.54
N SER A 4 39.76 11.16 18.68
CA SER A 4 38.66 10.22 18.85
C SER A 4 37.59 10.56 17.81
N PRO A 5 37.26 9.67 16.86
CA PRO A 5 36.15 9.92 15.96
C PRO A 5 34.91 10.09 16.84
N MET A 6 34.28 11.26 16.72
CA MET A 6 32.98 11.53 17.30
C MET A 6 32.02 10.56 16.61
N ILE A 7 31.80 9.40 17.22
CA ILE A 7 30.74 8.48 16.83
C ILE A 7 29.47 9.25 17.13
N THR A 8 28.94 9.93 16.11
CA THR A 8 27.60 10.47 16.13
C THR A 8 26.71 9.30 16.51
N GLN A 9 26.23 9.26 17.75
CA GLN A 9 25.23 8.31 18.19
C GLN A 9 24.04 8.56 17.27
N ARG A 10 23.94 7.78 16.18
CA ARG A 10 22.73 7.71 15.39
C ARG A 10 21.63 7.43 16.39
N ARG A 11 20.69 8.36 16.49
CA ARG A 11 19.50 8.22 17.30
C ARG A 11 18.85 6.93 16.81
N GLN A 12 19.01 5.83 17.55
CA GLN A 12 18.44 4.55 17.15
C GLN A 12 16.95 4.80 16.92
N MET A 13 16.50 4.64 15.68
CA MET A 13 15.10 4.75 15.34
C MET A 13 14.36 3.70 16.17
N ASN A 14 13.70 4.15 17.24
CA ASN A 14 12.98 3.28 18.16
C ASN A 14 11.59 2.99 17.58
N PHE A 15 11.03 1.81 17.85
CA PHE A 15 9.69 1.45 17.41
C PHE A 15 8.63 2.52 17.76
N SER A 16 8.76 3.15 18.92
CA SER A 16 7.89 4.25 19.35
C SER A 16 7.94 5.50 18.44
N SER A 17 9.02 5.69 17.66
CA SER A 17 9.13 6.78 16.70
C SER A 17 8.30 6.54 15.43
N ALA A 18 7.99 5.28 15.09
CA ALA A 18 7.16 4.97 13.94
C ALA A 18 5.74 5.54 14.09
N LEU A 19 5.16 5.45 15.30
CA LEU A 19 3.88 6.08 15.60
C LEU A 19 3.97 7.60 15.59
N ARG A 20 5.09 8.19 16.02
CA ARG A 20 5.27 9.65 16.10
C ARG A 20 5.52 10.30 14.74
N TYR A 21 6.19 9.61 13.83
CA TYR A 21 6.60 10.12 12.53
C TYR A 21 5.49 10.83 11.74
N PRO A 22 4.30 10.23 11.56
CA PRO A 22 3.26 10.89 10.80
C PRO A 22 2.62 12.07 11.57
N PHE A 23 2.66 12.10 12.92
CA PHE A 23 2.22 13.26 13.71
C PHE A 23 3.17 14.44 13.64
N VAL A 24 4.49 14.20 13.60
CA VAL A 24 5.49 15.26 13.36
C VAL A 24 5.23 15.91 11.99
N ASN A 25 4.71 15.13 11.04
CA ASN A 25 4.40 15.57 9.69
C ASN A 25 2.90 15.82 9.47
N PHE A 26 2.13 16.07 10.54
CA PHE A 26 0.66 16.16 10.52
C PHE A 26 0.15 17.07 9.40
N ALA A 27 0.71 18.28 9.27
CA ALA A 27 0.27 19.24 8.26
C ALA A 27 0.40 18.69 6.84
N LYS A 28 1.53 18.04 6.51
CA LYS A 28 1.75 17.44 5.18
C LYS A 28 0.83 16.24 4.96
N VAL A 29 0.65 15.37 5.96
CA VAL A 29 -0.27 14.23 5.87
C VAL A 29 -1.71 14.72 5.61
N PHE A 30 -2.15 15.72 6.37
CA PHE A 30 -3.47 16.32 6.22
C PHE A 30 -3.63 17.00 4.86
N SER A 31 -2.62 17.74 4.37
CA SER A 31 -2.65 18.34 3.03
C SER A 31 -2.79 17.29 1.93
N ILE A 32 -2.10 16.15 2.03
CA ILE A 32 -2.23 15.04 1.06
C ILE A 32 -3.67 14.52 1.07
N VAL A 33 -4.24 14.24 2.26
CA VAL A 33 -5.61 13.75 2.38
C VAL A 33 -6.62 14.75 1.83
N LEU A 34 -6.44 16.04 2.12
CA LEU A 34 -7.34 17.09 1.64
C LEU A 34 -7.31 17.19 0.11
N VAL A 35 -6.13 17.20 -0.50
CA VAL A 35 -5.98 17.23 -1.96
C VAL A 35 -6.60 15.99 -2.60
N MET A 36 -6.35 14.79 -2.05
CA MET A 36 -6.95 13.55 -2.56
C MET A 36 -8.48 13.54 -2.42
N THR A 37 -8.99 14.04 -1.29
CA THR A 37 -10.44 14.13 -1.05
C THR A 37 -11.09 15.12 -2.00
N ILE A 38 -10.49 16.29 -2.22
CA ILE A 38 -10.99 17.29 -3.18
C ILE A 38 -10.97 16.71 -4.60
N ALA A 39 -9.88 16.04 -5.00
CA ALA A 39 -9.79 15.41 -6.31
C ALA A 39 -10.89 14.35 -6.51
N MET A 40 -11.11 13.47 -5.52
CA MET A 40 -12.19 12.48 -5.56
C MET A 40 -13.57 13.12 -5.55
N ALA A 41 -13.80 14.18 -4.77
CA ALA A 41 -15.08 14.87 -4.71
C ALA A 41 -15.42 15.57 -6.02
N LEU A 42 -14.44 16.28 -6.62
CA LEU A 42 -14.60 16.90 -7.94
C LEU A 42 -14.90 15.86 -9.02
N PHE A 43 -14.20 14.73 -9.03
CA PHE A 43 -14.48 13.66 -9.98
C PHE A 43 -15.84 13.00 -9.76
N THR A 44 -16.22 12.75 -8.52
CA THR A 44 -17.53 12.21 -8.16
C THR A 44 -18.64 13.16 -8.60
N LEU A 45 -18.49 14.48 -8.39
CA LEU A 45 -19.44 15.50 -8.86
C LEU A 45 -19.51 15.55 -10.39
N LEU A 46 -18.38 15.46 -11.08
CA LEU A 46 -18.35 15.38 -12.54
C LEU A 46 -19.05 14.10 -13.03
N PHE A 47 -18.85 12.97 -12.35
CA PHE A 47 -19.50 11.68 -12.65
C PHE A 47 -21.02 11.74 -12.46
N PHE A 48 -21.50 12.22 -11.30
CA PHE A 48 -22.94 12.31 -11.04
C PHE A 48 -23.63 13.37 -11.91
N ASN A 49 -22.97 14.48 -12.23
CA ASN A 49 -23.51 15.45 -13.20
C ASN A 49 -23.51 14.93 -14.65
N SER A 50 -22.77 13.86 -14.93
CA SER A 50 -22.75 13.21 -16.25
C SER A 50 -23.63 11.95 -16.32
N PHE A 51 -24.16 11.49 -15.20
CA PHE A 51 -24.98 10.29 -15.11
C PHE A 51 -26.46 10.66 -14.94
N ASP A 52 -27.29 10.36 -15.94
CA ASP A 52 -28.74 10.59 -15.86
C ASP A 52 -29.41 9.48 -15.02
N VAL A 53 -29.42 9.68 -13.70
CA VAL A 53 -30.06 8.77 -12.73
C VAL A 53 -31.55 8.58 -13.03
N ALA A 54 -32.24 9.63 -13.47
CA ALA A 54 -33.66 9.59 -13.76
C ALA A 54 -33.97 8.72 -14.99
N GLY A 55 -33.13 8.79 -16.03
CA GLY A 55 -33.22 7.90 -17.19
C GLY A 55 -33.01 6.42 -16.84
N PHE A 56 -32.08 6.13 -15.92
CA PHE A 56 -31.83 4.76 -15.46
C PHE A 56 -32.98 4.20 -14.61
N GLU A 57 -33.52 4.99 -13.67
CA GLU A 57 -34.67 4.58 -12.84
C GLU A 57 -35.91 4.32 -13.69
N ALA A 58 -36.20 5.18 -14.67
CA ALA A 58 -37.32 4.98 -15.59
C ALA A 58 -37.16 3.73 -16.46
N ALA A 59 -35.95 3.43 -16.91
CA ALA A 59 -35.65 2.20 -17.66
C ALA A 59 -35.80 0.94 -16.81
N LEU A 60 -35.35 0.99 -15.55
CA LEU A 60 -35.46 -0.11 -14.60
C LEU A 60 -36.92 -0.39 -14.24
N ASP A 61 -37.72 0.66 -13.99
CA ASP A 61 -39.13 0.55 -13.64
C ASP A 61 -39.95 0.01 -14.81
N ASN A 62 -39.64 0.42 -16.05
CA ASN A 62 -40.24 -0.17 -17.25
C ASN A 62 -39.88 -1.65 -17.43
N TRP A 63 -38.65 -2.05 -17.12
CA TRP A 63 -38.21 -3.45 -17.21
C TRP A 63 -38.87 -4.34 -16.15
N VAL A 64 -39.00 -3.85 -14.92
CA VAL A 64 -39.65 -4.59 -13.81
C VAL A 64 -41.15 -4.74 -14.05
N ASN A 65 -41.81 -3.71 -14.58
CA ASN A 65 -43.26 -3.70 -14.75
C ASN A 65 -43.74 -4.24 -16.12
N SER A 66 -42.82 -4.52 -17.05
CA SER A 66 -43.14 -5.02 -18.42
C SER A 66 -42.18 -6.15 -18.84
N PRO A 67 -42.36 -7.40 -18.32
CA PRO A 67 -41.43 -8.50 -18.58
C PRO A 67 -41.57 -9.14 -19.99
N ASP A 68 -42.35 -8.56 -20.91
CA ASP A 68 -42.57 -9.13 -22.25
C ASP A 68 -41.33 -8.95 -23.14
N VAL A 69 -40.54 -10.02 -23.24
CA VAL A 69 -39.19 -10.09 -23.84
C VAL A 69 -39.19 -9.98 -25.37
N SER A 70 -40.35 -9.80 -26.03
CA SER A 70 -40.46 -9.80 -27.49
C SER A 70 -40.34 -8.42 -28.16
N HIS A 71 -40.41 -7.33 -27.40
CA HIS A 71 -40.30 -5.95 -27.91
C HIS A 71 -39.35 -5.05 -27.13
N LEU A 72 -38.53 -5.63 -26.25
CA LEU A 72 -37.45 -4.91 -25.59
C LEU A 72 -36.34 -4.64 -26.63
N GLU A 73 -36.52 -3.58 -27.42
CA GLU A 73 -35.39 -2.68 -27.63
C GLU A 73 -34.89 -2.39 -26.22
N LEU A 74 -33.72 -2.96 -25.86
CA LEU A 74 -33.01 -2.53 -24.67
C LEU A 74 -33.11 -1.01 -24.70
N PRO A 75 -33.69 -0.34 -23.67
CA PRO A 75 -33.61 1.09 -23.62
C PRO A 75 -32.14 1.38 -23.89
N ASP A 76 -31.88 2.34 -24.78
CA ASP A 76 -30.57 2.94 -24.89
C ASP A 76 -30.39 3.68 -23.55
N VAL A 77 -30.23 2.91 -22.46
CA VAL A 77 -29.49 3.27 -21.27
C VAL A 77 -28.10 3.43 -21.85
N GLY A 78 -27.94 4.58 -22.51
CA GLY A 78 -26.69 5.25 -22.56
C GLY A 78 -26.25 5.27 -21.11
N LEU A 79 -25.43 4.29 -20.74
CA LEU A 79 -24.09 4.59 -20.31
C LEU A 79 -23.55 5.61 -21.31
N GLY A 80 -24.05 6.85 -21.23
CA GLY A 80 -23.72 7.88 -22.18
C GLY A 80 -22.22 7.97 -22.14
N GLY A 81 -21.59 8.35 -23.25
CA GLY A 81 -20.16 8.69 -23.26
C GLY A 81 -19.69 9.36 -21.95
N PRO A 82 -20.46 10.28 -21.34
CA PRO A 82 -20.15 10.89 -20.05
C PRO A 82 -20.05 9.93 -18.83
N ALA A 83 -20.95 8.95 -18.66
CA ALA A 83 -20.91 7.96 -17.56
C ALA A 83 -19.72 7.01 -17.69
N ILE A 84 -19.48 6.50 -18.90
CA ILE A 84 -18.31 5.67 -19.22
C ILE A 84 -17.02 6.46 -19.01
N MET A 85 -16.97 7.71 -19.49
CA MET A 85 -15.84 8.62 -19.29
C MET A 85 -15.59 8.90 -17.81
N GLY A 86 -16.63 9.06 -16.99
CA GLY A 86 -16.46 9.29 -15.57
C GLY A 86 -16.04 8.03 -14.78
N MET A 87 -16.46 6.82 -15.17
CA MET A 87 -15.90 5.56 -14.62
C MET A 87 -14.42 5.40 -14.97
N PHE A 88 -14.05 5.62 -16.24
CA PHE A 88 -12.64 5.61 -16.66
C PHE A 88 -11.83 6.72 -15.98
N GLY A 89 -12.44 7.89 -15.74
CA GLY A 89 -11.86 8.99 -15.00
C GLY A 89 -11.58 8.63 -13.54
N MET A 90 -12.56 8.07 -12.83
CA MET A 90 -12.40 7.57 -11.46
C MET A 90 -11.33 6.47 -11.37
N PHE A 91 -11.33 5.55 -12.32
CA PHE A 91 -10.31 4.50 -12.42
C PHE A 91 -8.92 5.12 -12.63
N ALA A 92 -8.77 6.08 -13.55
CA ALA A 92 -7.51 6.75 -13.81
C ALA A 92 -7.01 7.51 -12.57
N VAL A 93 -7.88 8.23 -11.86
CA VAL A 93 -7.53 8.92 -10.61
C VAL A 93 -7.06 7.91 -9.57
N ALA A 94 -7.79 6.81 -9.36
CA ALA A 94 -7.42 5.77 -8.40
C ALA A 94 -6.05 5.15 -8.74
N VAL A 95 -5.81 4.83 -10.02
CA VAL A 95 -4.54 4.28 -10.50
C VAL A 95 -3.40 5.28 -10.34
N VAL A 96 -3.58 6.53 -10.78
CA VAL A 96 -2.56 7.58 -10.68
C VAL A 96 -2.24 7.89 -9.23
N SER A 97 -3.25 8.02 -8.37
CA SER A 97 -3.06 8.22 -6.93
C SER A 97 -2.35 7.03 -6.28
N GLY A 98 -2.72 5.81 -6.62
CA GLY A 98 -2.06 4.60 -6.11
C GLY A 98 -0.59 4.51 -6.52
N LEU A 99 -0.30 4.76 -7.81
CA LEU A 99 1.07 4.81 -8.33
C LEU A 99 1.88 5.91 -7.65
N TRP A 100 1.33 7.12 -7.59
CA TRP A 100 1.99 8.25 -6.94
C TRP A 100 2.28 7.97 -5.46
N LEU A 101 1.30 7.49 -4.69
CA LEU A 101 1.47 7.21 -3.26
C LEU A 101 2.47 6.07 -3.01
N SER A 102 2.40 5.01 -3.82
CA SER A 102 3.36 3.90 -3.78
C SER A 102 4.79 4.40 -4.03
N GLY A 103 4.99 5.24 -5.05
CA GLY A 103 6.30 5.80 -5.33
C GLY A 103 6.77 6.85 -4.34
N TYR A 104 5.87 7.68 -3.80
CA TYR A 104 6.17 8.62 -2.73
C TYR A 104 6.69 7.88 -1.49
N SER A 105 6.22 6.65 -1.25
CA SER A 105 6.74 5.78 -0.19
C SER A 105 8.24 5.48 -0.33
N VAL A 106 8.76 5.36 -1.55
CA VAL A 106 10.21 5.22 -1.80
C VAL A 106 10.96 6.49 -1.43
N SER A 107 10.40 7.66 -1.76
CA SER A 107 10.95 8.95 -1.37
C SER A 107 10.99 9.10 0.15
N VAL A 108 9.91 8.71 0.84
CA VAL A 108 9.80 8.70 2.31
C VAL A 108 10.83 7.76 2.92
N LEU A 109 10.92 6.52 2.44
CA LEU A 109 11.94 5.56 2.86
C LEU A 109 13.35 6.10 2.67
N ARG A 110 13.62 6.75 1.54
CA ARG A 110 14.94 7.35 1.28
C ARG A 110 15.28 8.45 2.28
N ALA A 111 14.31 9.29 2.64
CA ALA A 111 14.49 10.33 3.65
C ALA A 111 14.77 9.70 5.03
N LEU A 112 13.97 8.73 5.44
CA LEU A 112 14.13 7.99 6.70
C LEU A 112 15.47 7.27 6.80
N LEU A 113 15.92 6.61 5.73
CA LEU A 113 17.22 5.93 5.68
C LEU A 113 18.42 6.91 5.76
N ARG A 114 18.17 8.21 5.58
CA ARG A 114 19.14 9.31 5.75
C ARG A 114 18.97 10.05 7.07
N ASP A 115 18.20 9.48 8.00
CA ASP A 115 17.85 10.09 9.30
C ASP A 115 17.10 11.43 9.17
N ASP A 116 16.36 11.65 8.08
CA ASP A 116 15.46 12.80 7.93
C ASP A 116 14.06 12.45 8.49
N GLU A 117 13.70 13.11 9.60
CA GLU A 117 12.40 12.94 10.26
C GLU A 117 11.26 13.70 9.55
N GLN A 118 11.56 14.54 8.55
CA GLN A 118 10.54 15.24 7.76
C GLN A 118 10.11 14.45 6.52
N LEU A 119 8.83 14.59 6.16
CA LEU A 119 8.34 14.09 4.89
C LEU A 119 9.02 14.84 3.73
N PRO A 120 9.55 14.14 2.71
CA PRO A 120 10.23 14.77 1.59
C PRO A 120 9.25 15.59 0.75
N ALA A 121 9.78 16.56 0.00
CA ALA A 121 9.00 17.30 -0.98
C ALA A 121 8.40 16.36 -2.03
N ILE A 122 7.13 16.60 -2.38
CA ILE A 122 6.38 15.80 -3.35
C ILE A 122 6.96 16.06 -4.75
N GLN A 123 7.31 15.00 -5.47
CA GLN A 123 7.81 15.08 -6.85
C GLN A 123 6.99 14.16 -7.75
N PHE A 124 5.78 14.60 -8.11
CA PHE A 124 4.77 13.79 -8.82
C PHE A 124 5.33 12.90 -9.93
N GLY A 125 6.07 13.46 -10.90
CA GLY A 125 6.62 12.67 -12.02
C GLY A 125 7.61 11.59 -11.59
N ARG A 126 8.57 11.93 -10.71
CA ARG A 126 9.57 10.99 -10.20
C ARG A 126 8.93 9.91 -9.34
N ASP A 127 8.00 10.31 -8.47
CA ASP A 127 7.31 9.41 -7.56
C ASP A 127 6.38 8.47 -8.37
N MET A 128 5.61 8.96 -9.35
CA MET A 128 4.81 8.09 -10.21
C MET A 128 5.63 7.03 -10.94
N ILE A 129 6.81 7.40 -11.49
CA ILE A 129 7.71 6.43 -12.12
C ILE A 129 8.17 5.39 -11.11
N ALA A 130 8.62 5.81 -9.92
CA ALA A 130 9.01 4.89 -8.86
C ALA A 130 7.87 3.93 -8.46
N GLY A 131 6.64 4.45 -8.39
CA GLY A 131 5.43 3.68 -8.13
C GLY A 131 5.12 2.65 -9.21
N LEU A 132 5.32 3.00 -10.49
CA LEU A 132 5.16 2.06 -11.60
C LEU A 132 6.16 0.90 -11.49
N TYR A 133 7.42 1.19 -11.18
CA TYR A 133 8.43 0.15 -10.95
C TYR A 133 8.07 -0.75 -9.76
N LEU A 134 7.56 -0.17 -8.67
CA LEU A 134 7.08 -0.95 -7.53
C LEU A 134 5.86 -1.80 -7.87
N LEU A 135 4.89 -1.27 -8.63
CA LEU A 135 3.73 -2.02 -9.09
C LEU A 135 4.15 -3.24 -9.91
N LEU A 136 5.01 -3.02 -10.92
CA LEU A 136 5.48 -4.09 -11.78
C LEU A 136 6.33 -5.12 -11.00
N ALA A 137 7.18 -4.68 -10.09
CA ALA A 137 7.89 -5.59 -9.20
C ALA A 137 6.91 -6.38 -8.31
N GLY A 138 5.89 -5.71 -7.77
CA GLY A 138 4.81 -6.31 -6.99
C GLY A 138 4.04 -7.38 -7.76
N ILE A 139 3.73 -7.15 -9.05
CA ILE A 139 3.18 -8.18 -9.94
C ILE A 139 4.13 -9.37 -10.03
N GLY A 140 5.44 -9.15 -10.15
CA GLY A 140 6.44 -10.22 -10.13
C GLY A 140 6.39 -11.08 -8.85
N TYR A 141 6.30 -10.46 -7.66
CA TYR A 141 6.14 -11.20 -6.41
C TYR A 141 4.77 -11.88 -6.31
N ALA A 142 3.69 -11.24 -6.79
CA ALA A 142 2.34 -11.79 -6.78
C ALA A 142 2.21 -13.02 -7.69
N LEU A 143 2.85 -13.01 -8.88
CA LEU A 143 2.88 -14.17 -9.77
C LEU A 143 3.56 -15.38 -9.12
N LEU A 144 4.63 -15.16 -8.35
CA LEU A 144 5.27 -16.23 -7.57
C LEU A 144 4.33 -16.77 -6.48
N PHE A 145 3.56 -15.89 -5.84
CA PHE A 145 2.55 -16.29 -4.87
C PHE A 145 1.41 -17.10 -5.51
N PHE A 146 0.88 -16.66 -6.66
CA PHE A 146 -0.13 -17.41 -7.40
C PHE A 146 0.38 -18.75 -7.92
N ALA A 147 1.63 -18.82 -8.38
CA ALA A 147 2.27 -20.08 -8.75
C ALA A 147 2.36 -21.04 -7.56
N LEU A 148 2.61 -20.51 -6.36
CA LEU A 148 2.66 -21.31 -5.13
C LEU A 148 1.28 -21.83 -4.72
N ILE A 149 0.24 -20.99 -4.77
CA ILE A 149 -1.15 -21.42 -4.55
C ILE A 149 -1.55 -22.47 -5.59
N PHE A 150 -1.21 -22.27 -6.86
CA PHE A 150 -1.52 -23.23 -7.91
C PHE A 150 -0.87 -24.59 -7.63
N CYS A 151 0.40 -24.61 -7.24
CA CYS A 151 1.08 -25.83 -6.83
C CYS A 151 0.40 -26.49 -5.63
N GLU A 152 -0.03 -25.72 -4.61
CA GLU A 152 -0.78 -26.22 -3.48
C GLU A 152 -2.10 -26.89 -3.91
N VAL A 153 -2.90 -26.21 -4.73
CA VAL A 153 -4.17 -26.75 -5.24
C VAL A 153 -3.94 -28.05 -6.03
N VAL A 154 -2.89 -28.10 -6.85
CA VAL A 154 -2.51 -29.30 -7.60
C VAL A 154 -2.11 -30.44 -6.66
N VAL A 155 -1.25 -30.18 -5.66
CA VAL A 155 -0.80 -31.19 -4.69
C VAL A 155 -1.97 -31.71 -3.85
N LEU A 156 -2.86 -30.83 -3.38
CA LEU A 156 -4.07 -31.21 -2.64
C LEU A 156 -5.06 -31.99 -3.51
N GLY A 157 -5.20 -31.59 -4.78
CA GLY A 157 -6.00 -32.30 -5.78
C GLY A 157 -5.52 -33.74 -6.01
N PHE A 158 -4.21 -33.95 -6.16
CA PHE A 158 -3.62 -35.29 -6.33
C PHE A 158 -3.67 -36.14 -5.06
N THR A 159 -3.57 -35.53 -3.88
CA THR A 159 -3.56 -36.25 -2.61
C THR A 159 -4.97 -36.57 -2.10
N SER A 160 -6.01 -35.96 -2.65
CA SER A 160 -7.44 -36.20 -2.30
C SER A 160 -7.87 -37.68 -2.29
N GLY A 161 -7.12 -38.59 -2.93
CA GLY A 161 -7.32 -40.05 -2.89
C GLY A 161 -6.71 -40.82 -1.70
N LEU A 162 -6.00 -40.18 -0.75
CA LEU A 162 -5.15 -40.85 0.26
C LEU A 162 -5.68 -40.83 1.73
N GLY A 163 -6.95 -40.50 1.97
CA GLY A 163 -7.58 -40.66 3.30
C GLY A 163 -6.99 -39.76 4.41
N SER A 164 -6.82 -40.28 5.64
CA SER A 164 -6.47 -39.51 6.86
C SER A 164 -5.12 -38.78 6.81
N ILE A 165 -4.22 -39.15 5.90
CA ILE A 165 -2.95 -38.45 5.66
C ILE A 165 -3.20 -37.03 5.10
N ASN A 166 -4.34 -36.80 4.45
CA ASN A 166 -4.69 -35.52 3.83
C ASN A 166 -4.88 -34.37 4.82
N GLY A 167 -5.34 -34.64 6.04
CA GLY A 167 -5.52 -33.58 7.05
C GLY A 167 -4.18 -33.00 7.51
N PHE A 168 -3.20 -33.87 7.77
CA PHE A 168 -1.86 -33.45 8.19
C PHE A 168 -1.05 -32.85 7.03
N LEU A 169 -1.07 -33.50 5.86
CA LEU A 169 -0.37 -32.99 4.67
C LEU A 169 -0.97 -31.66 4.20
N GLY A 170 -2.29 -31.52 4.26
CA GLY A 170 -2.98 -30.28 3.93
C GLY A 170 -2.62 -29.13 4.86
N MET A 171 -2.58 -29.37 6.17
CA MET A 171 -2.13 -28.37 7.14
C MET A 171 -0.65 -27.99 6.92
N ALA A 172 0.22 -28.96 6.62
CA ALA A 172 1.64 -28.68 6.37
C ALA A 172 1.85 -27.82 5.12
N VAL A 173 1.16 -28.14 4.02
CA VAL A 173 1.22 -27.35 2.78
C VAL A 173 0.67 -25.94 3.00
N PHE A 174 -0.46 -25.81 3.70
CA PHE A 174 -1.04 -24.51 4.04
C PHE A 174 -0.08 -23.62 4.86
N LEU A 175 0.58 -24.19 5.88
CA LEU A 175 1.56 -23.46 6.68
C LEU A 175 2.81 -23.08 5.86
N LEU A 176 3.25 -23.93 4.93
CA LEU A 176 4.33 -23.60 3.99
C LEU A 176 3.92 -22.44 3.07
N THR A 177 2.68 -22.41 2.60
CA THR A 177 2.15 -21.31 1.79
C THR A 177 2.14 -20.00 2.55
N ILE A 178 1.69 -19.99 3.82
CA ILE A 178 1.75 -18.80 4.68
C ILE A 178 3.19 -18.34 4.87
N GLY A 179 4.10 -19.27 5.18
CA GLY A 179 5.52 -18.95 5.38
C GLY A 179 6.17 -18.38 4.11
N ALA A 180 5.87 -18.95 2.95
CA ALA A 180 6.36 -18.46 1.67
C ALA A 180 5.78 -17.09 1.31
N ALA A 181 4.48 -16.86 1.57
CA ALA A 181 3.83 -15.57 1.40
C ALA A 181 4.49 -14.48 2.26
N ALA A 182 4.79 -14.79 3.53
CA ALA A 182 5.50 -13.88 4.42
C ALA A 182 6.90 -13.54 3.88
N VAL A 183 7.66 -14.54 3.43
CA VAL A 183 9.00 -14.32 2.82
C VAL A 183 8.91 -13.47 1.55
N MET A 184 7.90 -13.69 0.70
CA MET A 184 7.66 -12.88 -0.51
C MET A 184 7.31 -11.43 -0.16
N GLY A 185 6.44 -11.21 0.83
CA GLY A 185 6.11 -9.88 1.34
C GLY A 185 7.33 -9.15 1.91
N TRP A 186 8.16 -9.84 2.71
CA TRP A 186 9.40 -9.27 3.21
C TRP A 186 10.39 -8.97 2.09
N ALA A 187 10.53 -9.85 1.10
CA ALA A 187 11.39 -9.65 -0.05
C ALA A 187 10.97 -8.42 -0.87
N TYR A 188 9.66 -8.18 -0.99
CA TYR A 188 9.14 -6.96 -1.58
C TYR A 188 9.56 -5.71 -0.79
N PHE A 189 9.43 -5.71 0.54
CA PHE A 189 9.90 -4.61 1.40
C PHE A 189 11.41 -4.39 1.32
N VAL A 190 12.21 -5.46 1.28
CA VAL A 190 13.65 -5.39 1.03
C VAL A 190 13.93 -4.72 -0.32
N GLY A 191 13.24 -5.13 -1.38
CA GLY A 191 13.38 -4.54 -2.72
C GLY A 191 13.07 -3.05 -2.74
N MET A 192 11.99 -2.64 -2.06
CA MET A 192 11.61 -1.23 -1.90
C MET A 192 12.67 -0.44 -1.13
N ALA A 193 13.16 -0.96 0.00
CA ALA A 193 14.20 -0.31 0.80
C ALA A 193 15.52 -0.17 0.03
N ARG A 194 15.91 -1.20 -0.75
CA ARG A 194 17.10 -1.13 -1.60
C ARG A 194 16.94 -0.14 -2.73
N MET A 195 15.77 -0.08 -3.36
CA MET A 195 15.47 0.94 -4.37
C MET A 195 15.58 2.36 -3.79
N ALA A 196 15.12 2.56 -2.55
CA ALA A 196 15.26 3.82 -1.82
C ALA A 196 16.74 4.14 -1.52
N ALA A 197 17.49 3.19 -0.96
CA ALA A 197 18.87 3.34 -0.52
C ALA A 197 19.87 3.50 -1.68
N GLU A 198 19.77 2.63 -2.68
CA GLU A 198 20.70 2.58 -3.81
C GLU A 198 20.40 3.68 -4.83
N GLY A 199 19.15 4.16 -4.89
CA GLY A 199 18.67 5.07 -5.94
C GLY A 199 18.46 4.36 -7.29
N ASN A 200 18.50 3.03 -7.32
CA ASN A 200 18.39 2.22 -8.52
C ASN A 200 17.05 1.46 -8.56
N GLN A 201 16.21 1.77 -9.55
CA GLN A 201 14.91 1.12 -9.76
C GLN A 201 15.02 -0.39 -9.98
N ARG A 202 16.15 -0.87 -10.52
CA ARG A 202 16.36 -2.30 -10.78
C ARG A 202 16.48 -3.12 -9.49
N ALA A 203 16.77 -2.48 -8.34
CA ALA A 203 16.91 -3.19 -7.06
C ALA A 203 15.61 -3.91 -6.64
N ALA A 204 14.44 -3.33 -6.93
CA ALA A 204 13.15 -3.95 -6.63
C ALA A 204 12.93 -5.28 -7.40
N TRP A 205 13.51 -5.37 -8.61
CA TRP A 205 13.38 -6.51 -9.53
C TRP A 205 14.35 -7.66 -9.28
N GLN A 206 15.31 -7.49 -8.38
CA GLN A 206 16.27 -8.55 -8.03
C GLN A 206 15.62 -9.57 -7.08
N LEU A 207 14.51 -10.18 -7.50
CA LEU A 207 13.64 -11.07 -6.72
C LEU A 207 14.45 -12.10 -5.92
N ARG A 208 15.32 -12.85 -6.60
CA ARG A 208 16.18 -13.88 -5.98
C ARG A 208 17.08 -13.30 -4.88
N HIS A 209 17.67 -12.13 -5.13
CA HIS A 209 18.55 -11.49 -4.16
C HIS A 209 17.76 -10.99 -2.95
N ASN A 210 16.63 -10.32 -3.19
CA ASN A 210 15.75 -9.80 -2.15
C ASN A 210 15.16 -10.92 -1.29
N MET A 211 14.73 -12.02 -1.89
CA MET A 211 14.27 -13.22 -1.18
C MET A 211 15.37 -13.86 -0.34
N ARG A 212 16.61 -13.90 -0.85
CA ARG A 212 17.75 -14.41 -0.07
C ARG A 212 17.99 -13.55 1.17
N ILE A 213 17.99 -12.23 1.03
CA ILE A 213 18.15 -11.29 2.15
C ILE A 213 17.01 -11.47 3.14
N ALA A 214 15.76 -11.51 2.67
CA ALA A 214 14.56 -11.69 3.51
C ALA A 214 14.62 -13.00 4.30
N ARG A 215 15.01 -14.11 3.67
CA ARG A 215 15.16 -15.41 4.33
C ARG A 215 16.28 -15.43 5.36
N GLN A 216 17.42 -14.80 5.07
CA GLN A 216 18.55 -14.71 6.00
C GLN A 216 18.21 -13.86 7.23
N ASN A 217 17.28 -12.92 7.09
CA ASN A 217 16.86 -11.99 8.14
C ASN A 217 15.41 -12.20 8.61
N TRP A 218 14.92 -13.44 8.52
CA TRP A 218 13.51 -13.78 8.82
C TRP A 218 13.07 -13.33 10.22
N ARG A 219 13.97 -13.31 11.20
CA ARG A 219 13.70 -12.84 12.57
C ARG A 219 13.26 -11.38 12.59
N TRP A 220 13.99 -10.52 11.87
CA TRP A 220 13.65 -9.11 11.72
C TRP A 220 12.36 -8.92 10.90
N GLY A 221 12.12 -9.79 9.91
CA GLY A 221 10.86 -9.81 9.16
C GLY A 221 9.66 -10.20 10.03
N ALA A 222 9.80 -11.18 10.92
CA ALA A 222 8.77 -11.58 11.86
C ALA A 222 8.47 -10.48 12.88
N PHE A 223 9.51 -9.80 13.37
CA PHE A 223 9.38 -8.62 14.24
C PHE A 223 8.61 -7.51 13.51
N LEU A 224 9.00 -7.16 12.28
CA LEU A 224 8.31 -6.19 11.43
C LEU A 224 6.81 -6.52 11.29
N LEU A 225 6.48 -7.79 11.01
CA LEU A 225 5.10 -8.23 10.84
C LEU A 225 4.29 -8.10 12.13
N LEU A 226 4.84 -8.52 13.27
CA LEU A 226 4.19 -8.36 14.58
C LEU A 226 3.83 -6.90 14.83
N TYR A 227 4.76 -5.99 14.53
CA TYR A 227 4.53 -4.57 14.73
C TYR A 227 3.56 -3.95 13.73
N MET A 228 3.59 -4.35 12.47
CA MET A 228 2.58 -3.96 11.49
C MET A 228 1.18 -4.40 11.94
N VAL A 229 1.04 -5.59 12.52
CA VAL A 229 -0.24 -6.09 13.09
C VAL A 229 -0.66 -5.23 14.27
N LEU A 230 0.21 -5.00 15.25
CA LEU A 230 -0.10 -4.14 16.41
C LEU A 230 -0.51 -2.73 15.99
N LEU A 231 0.20 -2.17 15.00
CA LEU A 231 -0.10 -0.85 14.47
C LEU A 231 -1.45 -0.84 13.75
N SER A 232 -1.74 -1.86 12.94
CA SER A 232 -3.02 -2.01 12.26
C SER A 232 -4.19 -2.16 13.23
N LEU A 233 -4.01 -2.91 14.33
CA LEU A 233 -5.02 -3.02 15.39
C LEU A 233 -5.25 -1.65 16.07
N GLY A 234 -4.19 -0.92 16.41
CA GLY A 234 -4.30 0.40 17.01
C GLY A 234 -5.06 1.41 16.14
N TYR A 235 -4.67 1.52 14.86
CA TYR A 235 -5.37 2.38 13.90
C TYR A 235 -6.78 1.88 13.57
N GLY A 236 -7.00 0.56 13.58
CA GLY A 236 -8.33 -0.05 13.41
C GLY A 236 -9.29 0.34 14.53
N MET A 237 -8.84 0.32 15.79
CA MET A 237 -9.64 0.77 16.93
C MET A 237 -9.98 2.27 16.83
N ILE A 238 -9.00 3.10 16.47
CA ILE A 238 -9.21 4.55 16.33
C ILE A 238 -10.18 4.86 15.18
N SER A 239 -10.00 4.23 14.03
CA SER A 239 -10.88 4.43 12.87
C SER A 239 -12.30 3.94 13.13
N SER A 240 -12.48 2.83 13.85
CA SER A 240 -13.79 2.34 14.28
C SER A 240 -14.49 3.31 15.24
N LEU A 241 -13.77 3.86 16.23
CA LEU A 241 -14.31 4.88 17.15
C LEU A 241 -14.74 6.13 16.39
N VAL A 242 -13.90 6.61 15.47
CA VAL A 242 -14.20 7.77 14.64
C VAL A 242 -15.41 7.51 13.73
N GLY A 243 -15.47 6.35 13.10
CA GLY A 243 -16.61 5.94 12.27
C GLY A 243 -17.90 5.84 13.08
N GLY A 244 -17.85 5.33 14.32
CA GLY A 244 -19.01 5.25 15.20
C GLY A 244 -19.50 6.61 15.71
N VAL A 245 -18.58 7.50 16.08
CA VAL A 245 -18.92 8.84 16.59
C VAL A 245 -19.42 9.75 15.48
N PHE A 246 -18.72 9.79 14.33
CA PHE A 246 -19.04 10.72 13.24
C PHE A 246 -20.06 10.16 12.25
N GLY A 247 -20.12 8.83 12.08
CA GLY A 247 -21.16 8.15 11.29
C GLY A 247 -22.56 8.23 11.92
N GLY A 248 -22.64 8.53 13.22
CA GLY A 248 -23.91 8.80 13.92
C GLY A 248 -24.47 10.20 13.68
N PHE A 249 -23.74 11.12 13.04
CA PHE A 249 -24.26 12.43 12.69
C PHE A 249 -25.10 12.34 11.41
N ALA A 250 -26.40 12.64 11.53
CA ALA A 250 -27.31 12.68 10.39
C ALA A 250 -26.96 13.86 9.46
N GLY A 251 -26.32 13.56 8.32
CA GLY A 251 -26.13 14.53 7.23
C GLY A 251 -24.86 14.34 6.41
N ALA A 252 -24.85 14.93 5.22
CA ALA A 252 -23.72 14.89 4.28
C ALA A 252 -22.41 15.41 4.89
N ALA A 253 -22.47 16.38 5.81
CA ALA A 253 -21.31 16.91 6.50
C ALA A 253 -20.65 15.89 7.45
N GLY A 254 -21.45 15.11 8.20
CA GLY A 254 -20.97 14.07 9.09
C GLY A 254 -20.34 12.90 8.34
N ALA A 255 -20.98 12.48 7.24
CA ALA A 255 -20.43 11.48 6.33
C ALA A 255 -19.11 11.92 5.69
N THR A 256 -19.05 13.18 5.20
CA THR A 256 -17.83 13.75 4.59
C THR A 256 -16.68 13.80 5.60
N LEU A 257 -16.93 14.26 6.82
CA LEU A 257 -15.93 14.31 7.89
C LEU A 257 -15.43 12.90 8.25
N SER A 258 -16.33 11.92 8.31
CA SER A 258 -15.98 10.52 8.58
C SER A 258 -15.04 9.95 7.52
N ILE A 259 -15.31 10.25 6.23
CA ILE A 259 -14.46 9.82 5.11
C ILE A 259 -13.07 10.47 5.18
N ILE A 260 -13.00 11.78 5.42
CA ILE A 260 -11.73 12.51 5.55
C ILE A 260 -10.89 11.91 6.67
N LEU A 261 -11.50 11.69 7.85
CA LEU A 261 -10.79 11.13 8.99
C LEU A 261 -10.35 9.69 8.74
N TYR A 262 -11.19 8.88 8.08
CA TYR A 262 -10.81 7.52 7.67
C TYR A 262 -9.56 7.52 6.79
N TYR A 263 -9.53 8.31 5.72
CA TYR A 263 -8.36 8.42 4.84
C TYR A 263 -7.15 9.01 5.56
N PHE A 264 -7.36 9.96 6.46
CA PHE A 264 -6.30 10.50 7.31
C PHE A 264 -5.64 9.41 8.16
N PHE A 265 -6.42 8.59 8.88
CA PHE A 265 -5.85 7.51 9.68
C PHE A 265 -5.18 6.43 8.83
N GLN A 266 -5.74 6.08 7.67
CA GLN A 266 -5.09 5.15 6.74
C GLN A 266 -3.74 5.68 6.25
N LEU A 267 -3.64 6.97 5.95
CA LEU A 267 -2.39 7.58 5.51
C LEU A 267 -1.36 7.69 6.65
N MET A 268 -1.81 7.97 7.87
CA MET A 268 -0.97 7.93 9.08
C MET A 268 -0.41 6.52 9.32
N GLN A 269 -1.24 5.49 9.19
CA GLN A 269 -0.83 4.08 9.27
C GLN A 269 0.18 3.72 8.17
N HIS A 270 -0.07 4.17 6.94
CA HIS A 270 0.83 3.95 5.81
C HIS A 270 2.23 4.52 6.06
N PHE A 271 2.33 5.79 6.49
CA PHE A 271 3.63 6.40 6.78
C PHE A 271 4.33 5.81 8.01
N SER A 272 3.57 5.39 9.03
CA SER A 272 4.13 4.64 10.14
C SER A 272 4.73 3.32 9.67
N THR A 273 4.06 2.65 8.73
CA THR A 273 4.55 1.41 8.12
C THR A 273 5.84 1.63 7.33
N GLN A 274 5.95 2.74 6.59
CA GLN A 274 7.20 3.12 5.92
C GLN A 274 8.34 3.33 6.93
N HIS A 275 8.05 3.93 8.08
CA HIS A 275 9.04 4.08 9.16
C HIS A 275 9.50 2.71 9.70
N LEU A 276 8.60 1.74 9.84
CA LEU A 276 8.97 0.39 10.26
C LEU A 276 9.80 -0.34 9.20
N ILE A 277 9.47 -0.17 7.93
CA ILE A 277 10.26 -0.72 6.82
C ILE A 277 11.66 -0.11 6.81
N ALA A 278 11.81 1.19 7.08
CA ALA A 278 13.13 1.83 7.21
C ALA A 278 13.93 1.27 8.38
N GLN A 279 13.31 1.09 9.56
CA GLN A 279 13.96 0.46 10.72
C GLN A 279 14.42 -0.97 10.40
N TYR A 280 13.54 -1.75 9.78
CA TYR A 280 13.87 -3.10 9.33
C TYR A 280 15.05 -3.09 8.35
N ALA A 281 15.03 -2.19 7.36
CA ALA A 281 16.10 -2.04 6.38
C ALA A 281 17.46 -1.71 7.03
N LEU A 282 17.49 -0.77 7.98
CA LEU A 282 18.69 -0.44 8.74
C LEU A 282 19.18 -1.64 9.58
N ALA A 283 18.26 -2.35 10.24
CA ALA A 283 18.59 -3.53 11.05
C ALA A 283 19.23 -4.68 10.23
N ILE A 284 18.92 -4.77 8.94
CA ILE A 284 19.50 -5.76 8.01
C ILE A 284 20.65 -5.19 7.16
N GLY A 285 21.12 -3.97 7.48
CA GLY A 285 22.30 -3.34 6.86
C GLY A 285 22.05 -2.59 5.54
N ILE A 286 20.79 -2.30 5.19
CA ILE A 286 20.42 -1.52 4.00
C ILE A 286 20.30 -0.04 4.39
N GLY A 287 21.25 0.78 3.95
CA GLY A 287 21.23 2.24 4.18
C GLY A 287 22.55 2.82 4.71
N ASP A 288 23.44 1.99 5.27
CA ASP A 288 24.68 2.46 5.93
C ASP A 288 25.80 2.93 4.97
N GLY A 289 25.69 2.62 3.67
CA GLY A 289 26.81 2.75 2.74
C GLY A 289 26.97 4.07 1.97
N LYS A 290 25.97 4.96 1.95
CA LYS A 290 26.07 6.21 1.15
C LYS A 290 26.22 7.50 1.97
N ALA A 291 26.07 7.46 3.29
CA ALA A 291 26.36 8.61 4.14
C ALA A 291 27.87 8.81 4.41
N LYS A 292 28.70 7.79 4.19
CA LYS A 292 30.16 7.88 4.39
C LYS A 292 30.98 8.15 3.11
N ALA A 293 30.38 8.08 1.93
CA ALA A 293 31.11 8.24 0.66
C ALA A 293 31.26 9.70 0.20
N GLY A 294 30.79 10.68 0.98
CA GLY A 294 30.91 12.12 0.69
C GLY A 294 31.93 12.89 1.52
N GLU A 295 32.48 12.28 2.58
CA GLU A 295 33.44 12.92 3.49
C GLU A 295 34.53 11.92 3.86
N THR A 296 35.42 11.59 2.92
CA THR A 296 36.83 11.17 3.11
C THR A 296 37.35 10.49 1.84
N MET A 297 37.64 11.26 0.80
CA MET A 297 38.76 11.00 -0.12
C MET A 297 39.19 12.33 -0.77
N LEU A 298 39.62 13.26 0.08
CA LEU A 298 40.71 14.17 -0.24
C LEU A 298 41.71 13.99 0.89
N VAL A 299 42.65 13.08 0.68
CA VAL A 299 44.11 13.17 0.85
C VAL A 299 44.67 11.83 0.34
#